data_AF-Q74ZY5-F1
#
_entry.id   AF-Q74ZY5-F1
#
_cell.length_a   1.000
_cell.length_b   1.000
_cell.length_c   1.000
_cell.angle_alpha   90.00
_cell.angle_beta   90.00
_cell.angle_gamma   90.00
#
_symmetry.space_group_name_H-M   'P 1'
#
loop_
_entity.id
_entity.type
_entity.pdbx_description
1 polymer ?
#
loop_
_entity_poly.entity_id
_entity_poly.type
_entity_poly.pdbx_seq_one_letter_code
_entity_poly.pdbx_strand_id
1 'polypeptide(L)'
;MAKRVAGSKRYVHPLPIEPVVLPPLIAHNPLSWVYWVLAYVTSSNQLPRKIPLEVGADGRYTVTGREQMQYLWEHGFFGTGQLSRSEPTWQARTVDRLQLDTEGIAGHKLEQVTQLRRKQRLEFKRERASFERKRLELRRQGVLESEILEQERLWLKQLRDRELQWEASTGDPSPVRAEDAEIIAEDGASVLPIEKLELMPVEALFLTLALPVLHADAPAILARTLGPQPALPQIERLCRLYAAYHHYRSHGWCVRSGIKFGCDFLLYRRGPPFHHAEFSVMVLAPDERHDYTWYSTVARVVGGAQKTLVLAYVARRAAADQLAALWHARRYMEAFALFEVHELVYRRWLPGKNRE
;
A
#
# COMPACT_ATOMS: atom_id res chain seq x y z
N MET A 1 25.02 -8.24 -12.87
CA MET A 1 23.77 -7.46 -12.74
C MET A 1 22.61 -8.43 -12.51
N ALA A 2 22.04 -8.48 -11.30
CA ALA A 2 20.80 -9.22 -11.09
C ALA A 2 19.71 -8.65 -12.01
N LYS A 3 19.23 -9.46 -12.97
CA LYS A 3 18.16 -9.05 -13.89
C LYS A 3 16.98 -8.61 -13.04
N ARG A 4 16.59 -7.33 -13.16
CA ARG A 4 15.33 -6.81 -12.59
C ARG A 4 14.23 -7.82 -12.88
N VAL A 5 13.73 -8.48 -11.84
CA VAL A 5 12.52 -9.26 -11.95
C VAL A 5 11.46 -8.24 -12.36
N ALA A 6 10.93 -8.36 -13.57
CA ALA A 6 9.82 -7.50 -14.00
C ALA A 6 8.75 -7.54 -12.90
N GLY A 7 8.24 -6.39 -12.44
CA GLY A 7 7.35 -6.36 -11.27
C GLY A 7 6.17 -7.33 -11.37
N SER A 8 5.75 -7.68 -12.60
CA SER A 8 4.75 -8.71 -12.86
C SER A 8 5.11 -10.11 -12.35
N LYS A 9 6.40 -10.47 -12.34
CA LYS A 9 6.92 -11.74 -11.81
C LYS A 9 7.11 -11.73 -10.30
N ARG A 10 7.19 -10.56 -9.67
CA ARG A 10 7.34 -10.42 -8.21
C ARG A 10 5.98 -10.45 -7.51
N TYR A 11 5.00 -9.74 -8.07
CA TYR A 11 3.64 -9.67 -7.53
C TYR A 11 2.69 -10.51 -8.41
N VAL A 12 2.90 -11.84 -8.37
CA VAL A 12 2.12 -12.81 -9.16
C VAL A 12 0.77 -13.06 -8.51
N HIS A 13 0.74 -13.26 -7.20
CA HIS A 13 -0.45 -13.68 -6.47
C HIS A 13 -1.16 -12.48 -5.81
N PRO A 14 -2.49 -12.31 -5.99
CA PRO A 14 -3.25 -11.21 -5.38
C PRO A 14 -3.60 -11.45 -3.89
N LEU A 15 -3.45 -12.69 -3.43
CA LEU A 15 -3.74 -13.17 -2.08
C LEU A 15 -2.63 -14.13 -1.62
N PRO A 16 -2.40 -14.29 -0.30
CA PRO A 16 -1.44 -15.22 0.28
C PRO A 16 -1.95 -16.66 0.22
N ILE A 17 -2.16 -17.12 -1.01
CA ILE A 17 -2.59 -18.47 -1.34
C ILE A 17 -1.63 -18.94 -2.42
N GLU A 18 -1.00 -20.08 -2.20
CA GLU A 18 -0.19 -20.75 -3.21
C GLU A 18 -1.09 -21.74 -3.93
N PRO A 19 -1.49 -21.48 -5.20
CA PRO A 19 -2.32 -22.42 -5.93
C PRO A 19 -1.56 -23.73 -6.11
N VAL A 20 -2.18 -24.85 -5.73
CA VAL A 20 -1.63 -26.18 -5.99
C VAL A 20 -1.41 -26.36 -7.49
N VAL A 21 -0.15 -26.59 -7.87
CA VAL A 21 0.21 -26.94 -9.24
C VAL A 21 0.08 -28.45 -9.40
N LEU A 22 -1.01 -28.89 -10.01
CA LEU A 22 -1.24 -30.30 -10.29
C LEU A 22 -0.37 -30.77 -11.47
N PRO A 23 0.09 -32.03 -11.45
CA PRO A 23 0.84 -32.59 -12.57
C PRO A 23 -0.02 -32.63 -13.85
N PRO A 24 0.59 -32.67 -15.04
CA PRO A 24 -0.16 -32.80 -16.28
C PRO A 24 -0.91 -34.14 -16.32
N LEU A 25 -2.21 -34.09 -16.65
CA LEU A 25 -3.05 -35.28 -16.76
C LEU A 25 -3.02 -35.83 -18.18
N ILE A 26 -2.43 -37.01 -18.36
CA ILE A 26 -2.43 -37.76 -19.61
C ILE A 26 -3.65 -38.69 -19.63
N ALA A 27 -4.71 -38.27 -20.30
CA ALA A 27 -6.02 -38.94 -20.23
C ALA A 27 -6.00 -40.44 -20.58
N HIS A 28 -5.12 -40.87 -21.50
CA HIS A 28 -5.00 -42.26 -21.93
C HIS A 28 -4.11 -43.14 -21.02
N ASN A 29 -3.43 -42.56 -20.03
CA ASN A 29 -2.54 -43.28 -19.13
C ASN A 29 -3.20 -43.39 -17.73
N PRO A 30 -3.65 -44.58 -17.29
CA PRO A 30 -4.28 -44.75 -15.98
C PRO A 30 -3.34 -44.40 -14.82
N LEU A 31 -2.02 -44.58 -14.96
CA LEU A 31 -1.06 -44.17 -13.92
C LEU A 31 -0.99 -42.65 -13.77
N SER A 32 -1.21 -41.90 -14.86
CA SER A 32 -1.28 -40.44 -14.81
C SER A 32 -2.49 -39.98 -14.00
N TRP A 33 -3.62 -40.68 -14.10
CA TRP A 33 -4.80 -40.42 -13.27
C TRP A 33 -4.51 -40.69 -11.79
N VAL A 34 -3.90 -41.82 -11.46
CA VAL A 34 -3.53 -42.16 -10.08
C VAL A 34 -2.61 -41.10 -9.49
N TYR A 35 -1.56 -40.70 -10.22
CA TYR A 35 -0.63 -39.67 -9.76
C TYR A 35 -1.31 -38.30 -9.61
N TRP A 36 -2.18 -37.92 -10.55
CA TRP A 36 -2.92 -36.67 -10.48
C TRP A 36 -3.87 -36.62 -9.28
N VAL A 37 -4.65 -37.69 -9.05
CA VAL A 37 -5.57 -37.80 -7.91
C VAL A 37 -4.79 -37.79 -6.61
N LEU A 38 -3.67 -38.52 -6.53
CA LEU A 38 -2.79 -38.49 -5.36
C LEU A 38 -2.28 -37.06 -5.10
N ALA A 39 -1.77 -36.37 -6.12
CA ALA A 39 -1.33 -34.99 -5.99
C ALA A 39 -2.47 -34.07 -5.54
N TYR A 40 -3.67 -34.21 -6.12
CA TYR A 40 -4.84 -33.41 -5.73
C TYR A 40 -5.26 -33.63 -4.27
N VAL A 41 -5.31 -34.88 -3.82
CA VAL A 41 -5.76 -35.23 -2.46
C VAL A 41 -4.70 -34.91 -1.41
N THR A 42 -3.41 -34.96 -1.76
CA THR A 42 -2.30 -34.70 -0.83
C THR A 42 -1.83 -33.25 -0.80
N SER A 43 -2.16 -32.47 -1.84
CA SER A 43 -1.77 -31.07 -1.91
C SER A 43 -2.75 -30.16 -1.16
N SER A 44 -2.21 -29.12 -0.54
CA SER A 44 -3.00 -28.10 0.16
C SER A 44 -2.62 -26.71 -0.36
N ASN A 45 -3.61 -25.83 -0.52
CA ASN A 45 -3.37 -24.41 -0.81
C ASN A 45 -2.98 -23.62 0.44
N GLN A 46 -2.99 -24.25 1.63
CA GLN A 46 -2.65 -23.58 2.88
C GLN A 46 -1.14 -23.47 3.05
N LEU A 47 -0.71 -22.37 3.66
CA LEU A 47 0.70 -22.18 4.01
C LEU A 47 1.16 -23.29 4.98
N PRO A 48 2.33 -23.92 4.75
CA PRO A 48 2.83 -24.98 5.62
C PRO A 48 3.15 -24.47 7.03
N ARG A 49 3.51 -23.19 7.16
CA ARG A 49 3.74 -22.52 8.45
C ARG A 49 2.98 -21.20 8.46
N LYS A 50 2.17 -21.01 9.50
CA LYS A 50 1.49 -19.74 9.74
C LYS A 50 2.51 -18.66 10.14
N ILE A 51 2.24 -17.44 9.71
CA ILE A 51 3.09 -16.27 9.94
C ILE A 51 2.85 -15.73 11.36
N PRO A 52 3.87 -15.61 12.21
CA PRO A 52 3.69 -15.05 13.55
C PRO A 52 3.23 -13.60 13.47
N LEU A 53 2.20 -13.25 14.26
CA LEU A 53 1.73 -11.89 14.44
C LEU A 53 2.05 -11.41 15.85
N GLU A 54 2.82 -10.34 15.97
CA GLU A 54 3.01 -9.65 17.24
C GLU A 54 1.88 -8.66 17.45
N VAL A 55 1.20 -8.76 18.59
CA VAL A 55 0.19 -7.80 19.00
C VAL A 55 0.78 -6.90 20.08
N GLY A 56 1.15 -5.69 19.68
CA GLY A 56 1.78 -4.70 20.56
C GLY A 56 0.83 -4.20 21.64
N ALA A 57 1.40 -3.79 22.78
CA ALA A 57 0.64 -3.19 23.88
C ALA A 57 -0.04 -1.86 23.47
N ASP A 58 0.50 -1.20 22.44
CA ASP A 58 0.01 0.02 21.81
C ASP A 58 -1.14 -0.21 20.81
N GLY A 59 -1.60 -1.46 20.64
CA GLY A 59 -2.69 -1.82 19.72
C GLY A 59 -2.26 -1.97 18.27
N ARG A 60 -0.95 -2.06 17.99
CA ARG A 60 -0.42 -2.33 16.65
C ARG A 60 -0.29 -3.83 16.39
N TYR A 61 -0.46 -4.21 15.13
CA TYR A 61 -0.36 -5.59 14.66
C TYR A 61 0.83 -5.71 13.72
N THR A 62 1.92 -6.29 14.18
CA THR A 62 3.20 -6.25 13.46
C THR A 62 3.74 -7.63 13.13
N VAL A 63 4.35 -7.75 11.96
CA VAL A 63 5.14 -8.92 11.53
C VAL A 63 6.60 -8.48 11.45
N THR A 64 7.48 -9.23 12.13
CA THR A 64 8.92 -8.90 12.27
C THR A 64 9.83 -9.71 11.34
N GLY A 65 9.43 -10.93 10.99
CA GLY A 65 10.27 -11.80 10.15
C GLY A 65 10.37 -11.29 8.71
N ARG A 66 11.59 -11.11 8.19
CA ARG A 66 11.87 -10.51 6.87
C ARG A 66 11.18 -11.25 5.73
N GLU A 67 11.26 -12.58 5.71
CA GLU A 67 10.62 -13.41 4.68
C GLU A 67 9.09 -13.30 4.75
N GLN A 68 8.53 -13.26 5.95
CA GLN A 68 7.08 -13.18 6.16
C GLN A 68 6.55 -11.79 5.79
N MET A 69 7.30 -10.73 6.12
CA MET A 69 7.00 -9.37 5.69
C MET A 69 6.97 -9.26 4.16
N GLN A 70 8.00 -9.80 3.50
CA GLN A 70 8.09 -9.82 2.05
C GLN A 70 6.95 -10.65 1.44
N TYR A 71 6.66 -11.82 1.99
CA TYR A 71 5.58 -12.69 1.53
C TYR A 71 4.22 -12.00 1.57
N LEU A 72 3.84 -11.40 2.71
CA LEU A 72 2.56 -10.68 2.86
C LEU A 72 2.45 -9.47 1.92
N TRP A 73 3.55 -8.77 1.69
CA TRP A 73 3.57 -7.67 0.74
C TRP A 73 3.45 -8.14 -0.72
N GLU A 74 4.18 -9.20 -1.08
CA GLU A 74 4.22 -9.72 -2.45
C GLU A 74 2.92 -10.46 -2.84
N HIS A 75 2.23 -11.03 -1.86
CA HIS A 75 1.00 -11.80 -2.03
C HIS A 75 -0.25 -10.98 -1.63
N GLY A 76 -0.37 -9.78 -2.19
CA GLY A 76 -1.59 -8.96 -2.03
C GLY A 76 -1.42 -7.63 -1.30
N PHE A 77 -0.19 -7.17 -1.06
CA PHE A 77 0.12 -5.85 -0.51
C PHE A 77 -0.46 -5.61 0.90
N PHE A 78 -0.41 -6.63 1.74
CA PHE A 78 -0.87 -6.54 3.12
C PHE A 78 0.14 -5.75 3.96
N GLY A 79 -0.36 -4.86 4.82
CA GLY A 79 0.45 -4.12 5.80
C GLY A 79 1.36 -3.04 5.21
N THR A 80 1.96 -2.22 6.07
CA THR A 80 2.86 -1.12 5.68
C THR A 80 4.14 -1.24 6.50
N GLY A 81 5.31 -1.13 5.87
CA GLY A 81 6.57 -1.07 6.62
C GLY A 81 6.60 0.16 7.53
N GLN A 82 6.91 0.00 8.81
CA GLN A 82 6.91 1.10 9.79
C GLN A 82 7.98 2.16 9.50
N LEU A 83 9.15 1.72 9.01
CA LEU A 83 10.29 2.57 8.68
C LEU A 83 10.39 2.86 7.17
N SER A 84 9.34 2.49 6.43
CA SER A 84 9.22 2.66 4.99
C SER A 84 7.88 3.32 4.63
N ARG A 85 7.73 3.77 3.38
CA ARG A 85 6.48 4.41 2.94
C ARG A 85 5.40 3.42 2.51
N SER A 86 5.77 2.17 2.23
CA SER A 86 4.90 1.15 1.66
C SER A 86 5.49 -0.24 1.92
N GLU A 87 6.27 -0.75 0.97
CA GLU A 87 7.03 -1.99 1.12
C GLU A 87 8.08 -1.84 2.24
N PRO A 88 8.26 -2.85 3.11
CA PRO A 88 9.33 -2.86 4.11
C PRO A 88 10.69 -3.00 3.41
N THR A 89 11.32 -1.87 3.14
CA THR A 89 12.58 -1.75 2.38
C THR A 89 13.64 -0.98 3.15
N TRP A 90 13.35 -0.56 4.39
CA TRP A 90 14.26 0.25 5.17
C TRP A 90 15.56 -0.49 5.43
N GLN A 91 15.52 -1.74 5.89
CA GLN A 91 16.75 -2.46 6.24
C GLN A 91 17.69 -2.57 5.04
N ALA A 92 17.17 -2.99 3.87
CA ALA A 92 17.96 -3.11 2.66
C ALA A 92 18.48 -1.75 2.14
N ARG A 93 17.72 -0.66 2.32
CA ARG A 93 18.18 0.71 1.99
C ARG A 93 19.26 1.19 2.94
N THR A 94 19.15 0.88 4.23
CA THR A 94 20.13 1.26 5.25
C THR A 94 21.46 0.56 4.99
N VAL A 95 21.42 -0.75 4.72
CA VAL A 95 22.59 -1.55 4.35
C VAL A 95 23.27 -1.01 3.08
N ASP A 96 22.51 -0.72 2.01
CA ASP A 96 23.03 -0.13 0.76
C ASP A 96 23.67 1.24 0.99
N ARG A 97 23.00 2.11 1.77
CA ARG A 97 23.52 3.45 2.12
C ARG A 97 24.82 3.38 2.92
N LEU A 98 24.89 2.46 3.89
CA LEU A 98 26.05 2.27 4.76
C LEU A 98 27.15 1.41 4.14
N GLN A 99 26.94 0.88 2.93
CA GLN A 99 27.89 0.01 2.22
C GLN A 99 28.31 -1.23 3.03
N LEU A 100 27.39 -1.75 3.84
CA LEU A 100 27.65 -2.93 4.68
C LEU A 100 27.54 -4.24 3.88
N ASP A 101 26.82 -4.24 2.75
CA ASP A 101 26.74 -5.41 1.86
C ASP A 101 28.06 -5.63 1.11
N THR A 102 28.79 -6.69 1.46
CA THR A 102 30.00 -7.11 0.73
C THR A 102 29.67 -7.69 -0.66
N GLU A 103 28.45 -8.18 -0.88
CA GLU A 103 28.06 -8.91 -2.10
C GLU A 103 27.40 -8.05 -3.20
N GLY A 104 27.36 -6.73 -3.07
CA GLY A 104 26.99 -5.84 -4.18
C GLY A 104 25.57 -6.05 -4.73
N ILE A 105 24.60 -6.37 -3.87
CA ILE A 105 23.19 -6.55 -4.26
C ILE A 105 22.56 -5.17 -4.53
N ALA A 106 22.75 -4.68 -5.75
CA ALA A 106 22.24 -3.41 -6.27
C ALA A 106 20.71 -3.38 -6.50
N GLY A 107 19.92 -3.83 -5.52
CA GLY A 107 18.47 -4.04 -5.65
C GLY A 107 17.58 -2.81 -5.41
N HIS A 108 17.99 -1.86 -4.56
CA HIS A 108 17.07 -0.87 -3.99
C HIS A 108 17.20 0.57 -4.53
N LYS A 109 17.63 0.73 -5.79
CA LYS A 109 17.87 2.03 -6.43
C LYS A 109 16.62 2.83 -6.83
N LEU A 110 15.40 2.27 -6.79
CA LEU A 110 14.22 2.95 -7.35
C LEU A 110 13.84 4.23 -6.58
N GLU A 111 13.92 4.21 -5.24
CA GLU A 111 13.64 5.39 -4.43
C GLU A 111 14.75 6.43 -4.51
N GLN A 112 16.04 6.03 -4.52
CA GLN A 112 17.15 6.94 -4.73
C GLN A 112 17.03 7.66 -6.08
N VAL A 113 16.73 6.92 -7.15
CA VAL A 113 16.41 7.50 -8.46
C VAL A 113 15.22 8.45 -8.37
N THR A 114 14.21 8.14 -7.57
CA THR A 114 13.06 9.02 -7.34
C THR A 114 13.44 10.29 -6.55
N GLN A 115 14.30 10.18 -5.55
CA GLN A 115 14.81 11.32 -4.77
C GLN A 115 15.69 12.24 -5.63
N LEU A 116 16.57 11.66 -6.44
CA LEU A 116 17.36 12.38 -7.44
C LEU A 116 16.46 13.13 -8.41
N ARG A 117 15.45 12.46 -8.98
CA ARG A 117 14.43 13.10 -9.83
C ARG A 117 13.68 14.22 -9.12
N ARG A 118 13.44 14.11 -7.80
CA ARG A 118 12.80 15.18 -7.02
C ARG A 118 13.73 16.38 -6.83
N LYS A 119 15.02 16.14 -6.56
CA LYS A 119 16.03 17.19 -6.43
C LYS A 119 16.22 17.92 -7.76
N GLN A 120 16.39 17.18 -8.85
CA GLN A 120 16.45 17.71 -10.22
C GLN A 120 15.21 18.54 -10.56
N ARG A 121 13.99 18.04 -10.26
CA ARG A 121 12.74 18.80 -10.48
C ARG A 121 12.67 20.08 -9.66
N LEU A 122 13.22 20.09 -8.44
CA LEU A 122 13.23 21.28 -7.59
C LEU A 122 14.22 22.32 -8.11
N GLU A 123 15.42 21.90 -8.48
CA GLU A 123 16.44 22.75 -9.10
C GLU A 123 15.94 23.32 -10.43
N PHE A 124 15.37 22.48 -11.29
CA PHE A 124 14.73 22.90 -12.54
C PHE A 124 13.64 23.95 -12.31
N LYS A 125 12.77 23.76 -11.32
CA LYS A 125 11.74 24.74 -10.97
C LYS A 125 12.33 26.08 -10.50
N ARG A 126 13.40 26.05 -9.70
CA ARG A 126 14.07 27.26 -9.21
C ARG A 126 14.71 28.05 -10.35
N GLU A 127 15.41 27.36 -11.25
CA GLU A 127 16.07 28.00 -12.38
C GLU A 127 15.09 28.54 -13.40
N ARG A 128 14.05 27.77 -13.70
CA ARG A 128 12.96 28.23 -14.56
C ARG A 128 12.34 29.52 -14.00
N ALA A 129 12.09 29.60 -12.70
CA ALA A 129 11.57 30.81 -12.07
C ALA A 129 12.56 31.99 -12.16
N SER A 130 13.87 31.75 -12.03
CA SER A 130 14.91 32.77 -12.24
C SER A 130 14.94 33.26 -13.68
N PHE A 131 14.88 32.34 -14.65
CA PHE A 131 14.86 32.67 -16.07
C PHE A 131 13.59 33.41 -16.48
N GLU A 132 12.41 33.00 -16.00
CA GLU A 132 11.14 33.70 -16.27
C GLU A 132 11.16 35.13 -15.72
N ARG A 133 11.77 35.36 -14.55
CA ARG A 133 12.00 36.72 -14.01
C ARG A 133 12.92 37.53 -14.91
N LYS A 134 14.07 36.97 -15.31
CA LYS A 134 15.02 37.62 -16.22
C LYS A 134 14.38 37.93 -17.58
N ARG A 135 13.57 37.02 -18.11
CA ARG A 135 12.83 37.19 -19.37
C ARG A 135 11.85 38.36 -19.29
N LEU A 136 11.12 38.47 -18.18
CA LEU A 136 10.18 39.57 -17.96
C LEU A 136 10.91 40.91 -17.84
N GLU A 137 12.08 40.91 -17.22
CA GLU A 137 12.96 42.09 -17.13
C GLU A 137 13.49 42.52 -18.50
N LEU A 138 13.99 41.60 -19.33
CA LEU A 138 14.43 41.90 -20.71
C LEU A 138 13.30 42.46 -21.57
N ARG A 139 12.08 41.92 -21.43
CA ARG A 139 10.90 42.47 -22.10
C ARG A 139 10.58 43.89 -21.64
N ARG A 140 10.72 44.18 -20.34
CA ARG A 140 10.55 45.56 -19.82
C ARG A 140 11.61 46.52 -20.35
N GLN A 141 12.81 46.02 -20.62
CA GLN A 141 13.91 46.80 -21.22
C GLN A 141 13.76 46.97 -22.75
N GLY A 142 12.76 46.33 -23.38
CA GLY A 142 12.52 46.45 -24.82
C GLY A 142 13.46 45.60 -25.70
N VAL A 143 14.08 44.57 -25.14
CA VAL A 143 14.96 43.65 -25.88
C VAL A 143 14.17 42.88 -26.94
N LEU A 144 14.77 42.68 -28.12
CA LEU A 144 14.15 42.01 -29.26
C LEU A 144 13.77 40.56 -28.91
N GLU A 145 12.63 40.09 -29.40
CA GLU A 145 12.13 38.75 -29.07
C GLU A 145 13.05 37.62 -29.56
N SER A 146 13.77 37.82 -30.67
CA SER A 146 14.76 36.85 -31.17
C SER A 146 15.93 36.65 -30.20
N GLU A 147 16.44 37.73 -29.59
CA GLU A 147 17.52 37.65 -28.60
C GLU A 147 17.05 36.93 -27.33
N ILE A 148 15.80 37.18 -26.91
CA ILE A 148 15.19 36.48 -25.79
C ILE A 148 15.10 34.98 -26.08
N LEU A 149 14.68 34.60 -27.30
CA LEU A 149 14.60 33.19 -27.73
C LEU A 149 15.98 32.53 -27.80
N GLU A 150 17.02 33.24 -28.22
CA GLU A 150 18.39 32.74 -28.21
C GLU A 150 18.90 32.49 -26.80
N GLN A 151 18.66 33.42 -25.86
CA GLN A 151 18.99 33.22 -24.45
C GLN A 151 18.26 32.02 -23.85
N GLU A 152 17.00 31.81 -24.23
CA GLU A 152 16.23 30.64 -23.80
C GLU A 152 16.86 29.33 -24.31
N ARG A 153 17.26 29.29 -25.59
CA ARG A 153 17.95 28.12 -26.18
C ARG A 153 19.28 27.83 -25.48
N LEU A 154 20.07 28.86 -25.20
CA LEU A 154 21.36 28.73 -24.49
C LEU A 154 21.17 28.23 -23.06
N TRP A 155 20.18 28.78 -22.35
CA TRP A 155 19.82 28.34 -21.01
C TRP A 155 19.38 26.87 -20.99
N LEU A 156 18.52 26.45 -21.91
CA LEU A 156 18.08 25.04 -22.05
C LEU A 156 19.26 24.09 -22.33
N LYS A 157 20.24 24.54 -23.13
CA LYS A 157 21.46 23.76 -23.41
C LYS A 157 22.31 23.59 -22.16
N GLN A 158 22.61 24.68 -21.44
CA GLN A 158 23.38 24.64 -20.18
C GLN A 158 22.74 23.73 -19.14
N LEU A 159 21.41 23.75 -19.05
CA LEU A 159 20.66 22.91 -18.11
C LEU A 159 20.81 21.42 -18.44
N ARG A 160 20.74 21.06 -19.73
CA ARG A 160 20.96 19.69 -20.20
C ARG A 160 22.40 19.21 -19.93
N ASP A 161 23.39 20.06 -20.20
CA ASP A 161 24.80 19.71 -19.99
C ASP A 161 25.07 19.44 -18.50
N ARG A 162 24.45 20.21 -17.60
CA ARG A 162 24.55 19.98 -16.16
C ARG A 162 23.81 18.73 -15.68
N GLU A 163 22.67 18.40 -16.27
CA GLU A 163 21.94 17.16 -15.96
C GLU A 163 22.81 15.93 -16.27
N LEU A 164 23.49 15.92 -17.42
CA LEU A 164 24.43 14.86 -17.80
C LEU A 164 25.62 14.76 -16.81
N GLN A 165 26.15 15.90 -16.35
CA GLN A 165 27.22 15.91 -15.34
C GLN A 165 26.75 15.36 -13.99
N TRP A 166 25.51 15.67 -13.58
CA TRP A 166 24.93 15.17 -12.33
C TRP A 166 24.70 13.66 -12.36
N GLU A 167 24.25 13.13 -13.50
CA GLU A 167 24.11 11.68 -13.71
C GLU A 167 25.46 10.97 -13.61
N ALA A 168 26.56 11.63 -14.00
CA ALA A 168 27.91 11.09 -13.85
C ALA A 168 28.43 11.14 -12.40
N SER A 169 28.01 12.11 -11.59
CA SER A 169 28.53 12.34 -10.22
C SER A 169 27.78 11.61 -9.11
N THR A 170 26.68 10.91 -9.41
CA THR A 170 25.74 10.38 -8.39
C THR A 170 26.23 9.13 -7.63
N GLY A 171 27.53 8.84 -7.67
CA GLY A 171 28.17 7.76 -6.93
C GLY A 171 28.60 8.11 -5.50
N ASP A 172 28.45 9.36 -5.06
CA ASP A 172 29.01 9.78 -3.76
C ASP A 172 28.21 9.18 -2.58
N PRO A 173 28.86 8.48 -1.63
CA PRO A 173 28.20 7.91 -0.47
C PRO A 173 27.55 9.01 0.38
N SER A 174 26.36 8.74 0.91
CA SER A 174 25.81 9.63 1.95
C SER A 174 26.70 9.52 3.20
N PRO A 175 27.04 10.64 3.88
CA PRO A 175 27.83 10.57 5.09
C PRO A 175 27.11 9.74 6.16
N VAL A 176 27.88 8.91 6.87
CA VAL A 176 27.41 8.17 8.05
C VAL A 176 26.93 9.18 9.08
N ARG A 177 25.72 8.98 9.57
CA ARG A 177 25.08 9.85 10.56
C ARG A 177 25.36 9.35 11.97
N ALA A 178 25.23 10.21 12.97
CA ALA A 178 25.46 9.82 14.36
C ALA A 178 24.51 8.69 14.79
N GLU A 179 23.24 8.74 14.36
CA GLU A 179 22.24 7.71 14.63
C GLU A 179 22.53 6.35 13.97
N ASP A 180 23.42 6.31 12.97
CA ASP A 180 23.74 5.08 12.28
C ASP A 180 24.54 4.12 13.19
N ALA A 181 25.28 4.65 14.18
CA ALA A 181 26.01 3.84 15.15
C ALA A 181 25.09 2.98 16.05
N GLU A 182 23.84 3.39 16.27
CA GLU A 182 22.88 2.66 17.12
C GLU A 182 22.20 1.49 16.39
N ILE A 183 22.25 1.47 15.05
CA ILE A 183 21.56 0.47 14.22
C ILE A 183 22.51 -0.53 13.56
N ILE A 184 23.82 -0.25 13.58
CA ILE A 184 24.84 -1.21 13.16
C ILE A 184 24.94 -2.28 14.25
N ALA A 185 24.86 -3.55 13.87
CA ALA A 185 25.00 -4.65 14.80
C ALA A 185 26.44 -4.71 15.36
N GLU A 186 26.62 -5.43 16.46
CA GLU A 186 27.93 -5.56 17.14
C GLU A 186 29.02 -6.15 16.22
N ASP A 187 28.63 -6.88 15.17
CA ASP A 187 29.52 -7.43 14.15
C ASP A 187 30.10 -6.37 13.19
N GLY A 188 29.56 -5.15 13.19
CA GLY A 188 29.95 -4.06 12.28
C GLY A 188 29.61 -4.31 10.80
N ALA A 189 28.96 -5.43 10.47
CA ALA A 189 28.72 -5.90 9.11
C ALA A 189 27.23 -5.94 8.75
N SER A 190 26.34 -5.87 9.74
CA SER A 190 24.90 -5.94 9.51
C SER A 190 24.14 -4.81 10.21
N VAL A 191 22.89 -4.60 9.77
CA VAL A 191 21.96 -3.63 10.37
C VAL A 191 20.92 -4.39 11.17
N LEU A 192 20.64 -3.93 12.39
CA LEU A 192 19.62 -4.51 13.27
C LEU A 192 18.26 -4.61 12.55
N PRO A 193 17.54 -5.75 12.67
CA PRO A 193 16.25 -5.96 12.03
C PRO A 193 15.12 -5.25 12.80
N ILE A 194 15.14 -3.92 12.82
CA ILE A 194 14.16 -3.09 13.55
C ILE A 194 12.90 -2.77 12.75
N GLU A 195 12.92 -2.96 11.42
CA GLU A 195 11.74 -2.70 10.59
C GLU A 195 10.69 -3.80 10.78
N LYS A 196 9.44 -3.37 11.00
CA LYS A 196 8.27 -4.25 11.08
C LYS A 196 7.26 -3.91 10.00
N LEU A 197 6.47 -4.90 9.57
CA LEU A 197 5.31 -4.72 8.71
C LEU A 197 4.06 -4.61 9.58
N GLU A 198 3.39 -3.46 9.53
CA GLU A 198 2.21 -3.17 10.33
C GLU A 198 0.92 -3.39 9.54
N LEU A 199 0.04 -4.26 10.06
CA LEU A 199 -1.28 -4.56 9.50
C LEU A 199 -2.34 -3.64 10.12
N MET A 200 -3.31 -3.24 9.31
CA MET A 200 -4.57 -2.69 9.82
C MET A 200 -5.31 -3.76 10.65
N PRO A 201 -6.14 -3.37 11.65
CA PRO A 201 -6.94 -4.34 12.40
C PRO A 201 -7.80 -5.23 11.49
N VAL A 202 -8.41 -4.66 10.44
CA VAL A 202 -9.20 -5.42 9.47
C VAL A 202 -8.36 -6.32 8.57
N GLU A 203 -7.11 -5.95 8.25
CA GLU A 203 -6.18 -6.83 7.53
C GLU A 203 -5.80 -8.03 8.41
N ALA A 204 -5.47 -7.79 9.68
CA ALA A 204 -5.14 -8.85 10.63
C ALA A 204 -6.32 -9.82 10.82
N LEU A 205 -7.54 -9.31 10.96
CA LEU A 205 -8.75 -10.14 11.01
C LEU A 205 -8.97 -10.92 9.71
N PHE A 206 -8.78 -10.28 8.55
CA PHE A 206 -8.97 -10.94 7.26
C PHE A 206 -7.97 -12.09 7.06
N LEU A 207 -6.70 -11.87 7.40
CA LEU A 207 -5.62 -12.85 7.35
C LEU A 207 -5.65 -13.88 8.52
N THR A 208 -6.61 -13.75 9.44
CA THR A 208 -6.84 -14.72 10.52
C THR A 208 -8.09 -15.55 10.24
N LEU A 209 -9.15 -14.92 9.76
CA LEU A 209 -10.48 -15.52 9.62
C LEU A 209 -10.79 -15.99 8.19
N ALA A 210 -10.58 -15.14 7.19
CA ALA A 210 -10.93 -15.43 5.80
C ALA A 210 -9.80 -16.20 5.09
N LEU A 211 -8.56 -15.75 5.28
CA LEU A 211 -7.35 -16.41 4.77
C LEU A 211 -6.41 -16.70 5.94
N PRO A 212 -6.52 -17.85 6.62
CA PRO A 212 -5.89 -18.11 7.91
C PRO A 212 -4.37 -18.36 7.83
N VAL A 213 -3.64 -17.36 7.34
CA VAL A 213 -2.17 -17.39 7.15
C VAL A 213 -1.43 -16.86 8.36
N LEU A 214 -2.08 -16.08 9.23
CA LEU A 214 -1.49 -15.61 10.48
C LEU A 214 -1.64 -16.64 11.60
N HIS A 215 -0.60 -16.76 12.42
CA HIS A 215 -0.65 -17.40 13.72
C HIS A 215 -1.13 -16.36 14.72
N ALA A 216 -2.45 -16.15 14.76
CA ALA A 216 -3.11 -15.20 15.65
C ALA A 216 -4.50 -15.71 16.02
N ASP A 217 -4.97 -15.29 17.19
CA ASP A 217 -6.33 -15.55 17.64
C ASP A 217 -7.21 -14.33 17.37
N ALA A 218 -8.32 -14.54 16.65
CA ALA A 218 -9.29 -13.46 16.39
C ALA A 218 -9.81 -12.80 17.69
N PRO A 219 -10.15 -13.54 18.77
CA PRO A 219 -10.48 -12.92 20.06
C PRO A 219 -9.39 -12.00 20.61
N ALA A 220 -8.11 -12.34 20.44
CA ALA A 220 -7.00 -11.52 20.92
C ALA A 220 -6.89 -10.22 20.11
N ILE A 221 -6.98 -10.30 18.77
CA ILE A 221 -7.01 -9.13 17.88
C ILE A 221 -8.19 -8.22 18.23
N LEU A 222 -9.38 -8.80 18.44
CA LEU A 222 -10.59 -8.06 18.77
C LEU A 222 -10.51 -7.39 20.14
N ALA A 223 -10.04 -8.11 21.17
CA ALA A 223 -9.86 -7.56 22.51
C ALA A 223 -8.81 -6.45 22.56
N ARG A 224 -7.79 -6.50 21.67
CA ARG A 224 -6.80 -5.43 21.53
C ARG A 224 -7.32 -4.24 20.71
N THR A 225 -8.14 -4.49 19.69
CA THR A 225 -8.73 -3.44 18.84
C THR A 225 -9.81 -2.63 19.55
N LEU A 226 -10.72 -3.31 20.27
CA LEU A 226 -11.91 -2.68 20.86
C LEU A 226 -11.88 -2.59 22.39
N GLY A 227 -10.90 -3.23 23.04
CA GLY A 227 -10.85 -3.40 24.49
C GLY A 227 -11.57 -4.69 24.97
N PRO A 228 -11.52 -4.96 26.28
CA PRO A 228 -12.02 -6.21 26.85
C PRO A 228 -13.55 -6.35 26.84
N GLN A 229 -14.28 -5.23 26.94
CA GLN A 229 -15.74 -5.18 26.91
C GLN A 229 -16.19 -4.06 25.95
N PRO A 230 -16.22 -4.33 24.64
CA PRO A 230 -16.59 -3.31 23.68
C PRO A 230 -18.09 -3.04 23.71
N ALA A 231 -18.47 -1.77 23.57
CA ALA A 231 -19.86 -1.37 23.41
C ALA A 231 -20.38 -1.74 22.00
N LEU A 232 -21.69 -1.98 21.88
CA LEU A 232 -22.31 -2.37 20.61
C LEU A 232 -21.97 -1.43 19.43
N PRO A 233 -21.97 -0.08 19.56
CA PRO A 233 -21.60 0.80 18.45
C PRO A 233 -20.14 0.62 17.97
N GLN A 234 -19.22 0.24 18.87
CA GLN A 234 -17.83 -0.04 18.53
C GLN A 234 -17.70 -1.35 17.75
N ILE A 235 -18.46 -2.38 18.18
CA ILE A 235 -18.57 -3.66 17.46
C ILE A 235 -19.13 -3.41 16.07
N GLU A 236 -20.25 -2.68 15.95
CA GLU A 236 -20.88 -2.37 14.66
C GLU A 236 -19.94 -1.60 13.74
N ARG A 237 -19.18 -0.62 14.26
CA ARG A 237 -18.18 0.11 13.47
C ARG A 237 -17.10 -0.82 12.90
N LEU A 238 -16.56 -1.72 13.73
CA LEU A 238 -15.56 -2.68 13.26
C LEU A 238 -16.14 -3.65 12.23
N CYS A 239 -17.36 -4.15 12.46
CA CYS A 239 -18.03 -5.03 11.51
C CYS A 239 -18.27 -4.34 10.16
N ARG A 240 -18.66 -3.06 10.15
CA ARG A 240 -18.81 -2.28 8.91
C ARG A 240 -17.48 -2.17 8.15
N LEU A 241 -16.40 -1.83 8.86
CA LEU A 241 -15.06 -1.73 8.27
C LEU A 241 -14.57 -3.07 7.73
N TYR A 242 -14.76 -4.15 8.48
CA TYR A 242 -14.38 -5.50 8.05
C TYR A 242 -15.21 -5.96 6.85
N ALA A 243 -16.53 -5.77 6.87
CA ALA A 243 -17.42 -6.15 5.77
C ALA A 243 -17.07 -5.39 4.49
N ALA A 244 -16.85 -4.08 4.57
CA ALA A 244 -16.35 -3.29 3.43
C ALA A 244 -14.98 -3.80 2.95
N TYR A 245 -14.01 -3.99 3.87
CA TYR A 245 -12.68 -4.50 3.51
C TYR A 245 -12.77 -5.85 2.79
N HIS A 246 -13.50 -6.81 3.36
CA HIS A 246 -13.71 -8.14 2.80
C HIS A 246 -14.41 -8.06 1.44
N HIS A 247 -15.46 -7.25 1.33
CA HIS A 247 -16.20 -7.02 0.07
C HIS A 247 -15.23 -6.59 -1.04
N TYR A 248 -14.41 -5.57 -0.81
CA TYR A 248 -13.49 -5.11 -1.86
C TYR A 248 -12.39 -6.14 -2.18
N ARG A 249 -11.85 -6.84 -1.16
CA ARG A 249 -10.86 -7.91 -1.39
C ARG A 249 -11.45 -9.07 -2.19
N SER A 250 -12.70 -9.47 -1.92
CA SER A 250 -13.36 -10.55 -2.67
C SER A 250 -13.67 -10.16 -4.11
N HIS A 251 -13.87 -8.88 -4.39
CA HIS A 251 -14.01 -8.34 -5.76
C HIS A 251 -12.65 -8.10 -6.47
N GLY A 252 -11.54 -8.55 -5.88
CA GLY A 252 -10.21 -8.49 -6.48
C GLY A 252 -9.49 -7.15 -6.32
N TRP A 253 -10.03 -6.20 -5.56
CA TRP A 253 -9.33 -4.95 -5.26
C TRP A 253 -8.19 -5.19 -4.27
N CYS A 254 -7.06 -4.51 -4.49
CA CYS A 254 -6.05 -4.33 -3.47
C CYS A 254 -6.48 -3.16 -2.57
N VAL A 255 -6.86 -3.48 -1.33
CA VAL A 255 -7.37 -2.53 -0.34
C VAL A 255 -6.22 -2.07 0.55
N ARG A 256 -6.05 -0.75 0.70
CA ARG A 256 -5.02 -0.13 1.55
C ARG A 256 -5.66 0.91 2.47
N SER A 257 -4.96 1.33 3.51
CA SER A 257 -5.41 2.43 4.38
C SER A 257 -5.61 3.72 3.58
N GLY A 258 -6.76 4.37 3.80
CA GLY A 258 -7.10 5.68 3.25
C GLY A 258 -6.73 6.88 4.11
N ILE A 259 -6.11 6.66 5.28
CA ILE A 259 -5.91 7.69 6.31
C ILE A 259 -5.23 8.97 5.78
N LYS A 260 -4.27 8.82 4.85
CA LYS A 260 -3.55 9.94 4.23
C LYS A 260 -4.41 10.86 3.35
N PHE A 261 -5.64 10.45 3.05
CA PHE A 261 -6.62 11.22 2.28
C PHE A 261 -7.92 11.46 3.07
N GLY A 262 -7.94 11.16 4.37
CA GLY A 262 -9.14 11.31 5.20
C GLY A 262 -10.28 10.36 4.80
N CYS A 263 -9.95 9.13 4.37
CA CYS A 263 -10.93 8.08 4.06
C CYS A 263 -10.53 6.78 4.77
N ASP A 264 -11.42 5.80 4.87
CA ASP A 264 -11.11 4.52 5.50
C ASP A 264 -10.18 3.68 4.62
N PHE A 265 -10.51 3.54 3.32
CA PHE A 265 -9.77 2.70 2.39
C PHE A 265 -9.42 3.36 1.06
N LEU A 266 -8.38 2.82 0.42
CA LEU A 266 -8.00 3.07 -0.96
C LEU A 266 -8.09 1.77 -1.75
N LEU A 267 -8.62 1.86 -2.96
CA LEU A 267 -8.74 0.71 -3.86
C LEU A 267 -7.76 0.86 -5.03
N TYR A 268 -6.88 -0.13 -5.15
CA TYR A 268 -5.98 -0.31 -6.27
C TYR A 268 -6.45 -1.49 -7.10
N ARG A 269 -6.51 -1.33 -8.43
CA ARG A 269 -6.90 -2.41 -9.33
C ARG A 269 -5.97 -3.63 -9.25
N ARG A 270 -4.68 -3.40 -9.02
CA ARG A 270 -3.67 -4.45 -8.84
C ARG A 270 -2.83 -4.24 -7.58
N GLY A 271 -2.25 -3.04 -7.44
CA GLY A 271 -1.49 -2.66 -6.25
C GLY A 271 -0.61 -1.43 -6.47
N PRO A 272 -0.01 -0.89 -5.39
CA PRO A 272 0.74 0.37 -5.41
C PRO A 272 1.91 0.45 -6.41
N PRO A 273 2.69 -0.62 -6.67
CA PRO A 273 3.80 -0.55 -7.65
C PRO A 273 3.33 -0.38 -9.10
N PHE A 274 2.07 -0.71 -9.41
CA PHE A 274 1.56 -0.75 -10.79
C PHE A 274 0.81 0.52 -11.17
N HIS A 275 -0.11 0.96 -10.32
CA HIS A 275 -0.99 2.11 -10.58
C HIS A 275 -1.28 2.88 -9.28
N HIS A 276 -1.72 4.13 -9.40
CA HIS A 276 -2.28 4.86 -8.27
C HIS A 276 -3.64 4.27 -7.86
N ALA A 277 -4.03 4.47 -6.60
CA ALA A 277 -5.39 4.14 -6.16
C ALA A 277 -6.41 4.92 -6.98
N GLU A 278 -7.42 4.22 -7.48
CA GLU A 278 -8.49 4.75 -8.33
C GLU A 278 -9.63 5.32 -7.49
N PHE A 279 -9.98 4.61 -6.41
CA PHE A 279 -11.06 4.97 -5.51
C PHE A 279 -10.55 5.26 -4.09
N SER A 280 -11.20 6.21 -3.44
CA SER A 280 -11.14 6.42 -2.00
C SER A 280 -12.51 6.09 -1.40
N VAL A 281 -12.54 5.22 -0.40
CA VAL A 281 -13.78 4.71 0.19
C VAL A 281 -13.97 5.29 1.58
N MET A 282 -15.13 5.87 1.82
CA MET A 282 -15.64 6.19 3.15
C MET A 282 -16.69 5.15 3.56
N VAL A 283 -16.50 4.51 4.70
CA VAL A 283 -17.41 3.49 5.24
C VAL A 283 -18.36 4.14 6.24
N LEU A 284 -19.65 4.18 5.88
CA LEU A 284 -20.68 4.91 6.61
C LEU A 284 -21.78 3.98 7.12
N ALA A 285 -22.45 4.35 8.22
CA ALA A 285 -23.70 3.70 8.61
C ALA A 285 -24.84 4.16 7.69
N PRO A 286 -25.89 3.35 7.45
CA PRO A 286 -26.99 3.72 6.56
C PRO A 286 -27.76 4.98 7.01
N ASP A 287 -27.78 5.24 8.32
CA ASP A 287 -28.40 6.41 8.95
C ASP A 287 -27.42 7.59 9.13
N GLU A 288 -26.13 7.41 8.79
CA GLU A 288 -25.11 8.43 8.93
C GLU A 288 -25.33 9.56 7.92
N ARG A 289 -25.65 10.75 8.44
CA ARG A 289 -25.89 11.95 7.66
C ARG A 289 -24.84 12.99 8.01
N HIS A 290 -24.30 13.62 6.98
CA HIS A 290 -23.37 14.73 7.13
C HIS A 290 -23.91 15.98 6.44
N ASP A 291 -23.37 17.13 6.84
CA ASP A 291 -23.66 18.40 6.21
C ASP A 291 -22.90 18.56 4.88
N TYR A 292 -23.21 19.62 4.14
CA TYR A 292 -22.50 19.94 2.90
C TYR A 292 -21.00 20.13 3.12
N THR A 293 -20.59 20.70 4.26
CA THR A 293 -19.18 20.97 4.58
C THR A 293 -18.36 19.68 4.59
N TRP A 294 -18.88 18.62 5.21
CA TRP A 294 -18.24 17.31 5.24
C TRP A 294 -18.05 16.74 3.82
N TYR A 295 -19.12 16.69 3.02
CA TYR A 295 -19.06 16.18 1.65
C TYR A 295 -18.09 16.99 0.78
N SER A 296 -18.17 18.32 0.87
CA SER A 296 -17.28 19.24 0.14
C SER A 296 -15.81 19.05 0.53
N THR A 297 -15.53 18.87 1.82
CA THR A 297 -14.17 18.66 2.34
C THR A 297 -13.58 17.35 1.84
N VAL A 298 -14.29 16.22 2.01
CA VAL A 298 -13.82 14.90 1.57
C VAL A 298 -13.67 14.89 0.05
N ALA A 299 -14.65 15.40 -0.70
CA ALA A 299 -14.58 15.49 -2.15
C ALA A 299 -13.41 16.35 -2.65
N ARG A 300 -13.08 17.44 -1.94
CA ARG A 300 -11.92 18.29 -2.28
C ARG A 300 -10.60 17.57 -2.07
N VAL A 301 -10.42 16.87 -0.95
CA VAL A 301 -9.19 16.12 -0.66
C VAL A 301 -9.01 14.98 -1.67
N VAL A 302 -10.06 14.19 -1.89
CA VAL A 302 -10.06 13.04 -2.81
C VAL A 302 -9.89 13.50 -4.27
N GLY A 303 -10.60 14.54 -4.69
CA GLY A 303 -10.48 15.12 -6.02
C GLY A 303 -9.11 15.75 -6.28
N GLY A 304 -8.51 16.40 -5.29
CA GLY A 304 -7.14 16.93 -5.37
C GLY A 304 -6.09 15.83 -5.61
N ALA A 305 -6.33 14.62 -5.10
CA ALA A 305 -5.51 13.45 -5.32
C ALA A 305 -5.85 12.65 -6.60
N GLN A 306 -6.75 13.19 -7.46
CA GLN A 306 -7.24 12.56 -8.69
C GLN A 306 -7.82 11.15 -8.45
N LYS A 307 -8.65 11.02 -7.41
CA LYS A 307 -9.36 9.78 -7.06
C LYS A 307 -10.86 9.99 -7.16
N THR A 308 -11.59 8.89 -7.29
CA THR A 308 -13.05 8.89 -7.21
C THR A 308 -13.49 8.58 -5.78
N LEU A 309 -14.35 9.42 -5.21
CA LEU A 309 -14.93 9.18 -3.88
C LEU A 309 -16.05 8.15 -3.99
N VAL A 310 -15.98 7.11 -3.17
CA VAL A 310 -17.02 6.10 -2.98
C VAL A 310 -17.50 6.19 -1.54
N LEU A 311 -18.80 6.36 -1.37
CA LEU A 311 -19.49 6.26 -0.09
C LEU A 311 -20.05 4.85 0.02
N ALA A 312 -19.45 4.03 0.88
CA ALA A 312 -19.87 2.67 1.14
C ALA A 312 -20.77 2.65 2.38
N TYR A 313 -22.08 2.63 2.17
CA TYR A 313 -23.07 2.49 3.22
C TYR A 313 -23.18 1.02 3.61
N VAL A 314 -22.83 0.69 4.85
CA VAL A 314 -22.79 -0.69 5.32
C VAL A 314 -23.88 -0.93 6.35
N ALA A 315 -24.94 -1.63 5.94
CA ALA A 315 -26.15 -1.84 6.70
C ALA A 315 -26.16 -3.19 7.42
N ARG A 316 -26.63 -3.23 8.66
CA ARG A 316 -26.83 -4.47 9.44
C ARG A 316 -28.22 -5.06 9.10
N ARG A 317 -28.26 -6.32 8.64
CA ARG A 317 -29.49 -7.03 8.20
C ARG A 317 -30.25 -7.74 9.32
N ALA A 318 -29.68 -7.81 10.51
CA ALA A 318 -30.21 -8.54 11.67
C ALA A 318 -30.70 -7.58 12.77
N ALA A 319 -31.11 -8.10 13.93
CA ALA A 319 -31.34 -7.32 15.15
C ALA A 319 -30.04 -7.14 15.96
N ALA A 320 -29.98 -6.11 16.82
CA ALA A 320 -28.79 -5.76 17.60
C ALA A 320 -28.42 -6.90 18.55
N ASP A 321 -29.43 -7.51 19.16
CA ASP A 321 -29.28 -8.64 20.08
C ASP A 321 -28.68 -9.87 19.40
N GLN A 322 -29.02 -10.12 18.13
CA GLN A 322 -28.44 -11.21 17.35
C GLN A 322 -26.95 -10.99 17.09
N LEU A 323 -26.55 -9.76 16.76
CA LEU A 323 -25.14 -9.40 16.61
C LEU A 323 -24.39 -9.60 17.93
N ALA A 324 -24.94 -9.10 19.04
CA ALA A 324 -24.34 -9.26 20.36
C ALA A 324 -24.19 -10.75 20.74
N ALA A 325 -25.22 -11.56 20.50
CA ALA A 325 -25.20 -13.00 20.75
C ALA A 325 -24.10 -13.72 19.96
N LEU A 326 -23.99 -13.46 18.65
CA LEU A 326 -22.91 -14.03 17.82
C LEU A 326 -21.52 -13.57 18.27
N TRP A 327 -21.39 -12.30 18.66
CA TRP A 327 -20.14 -11.73 19.15
C TRP A 327 -19.67 -12.40 20.44
N HIS A 328 -20.56 -12.54 21.43
CA HIS A 328 -20.27 -13.21 22.69
C HIS A 328 -20.00 -14.71 22.50
N ALA A 329 -20.69 -15.36 21.56
CA ALA A 329 -20.43 -16.74 21.16
C ALA A 329 -19.14 -16.92 20.33
N ARG A 330 -18.36 -15.85 20.08
CA ARG A 330 -17.14 -15.83 19.25
C ARG A 330 -17.35 -16.31 17.81
N ARG A 331 -18.59 -16.21 17.30
CA ARG A 331 -18.98 -16.57 15.93
C ARG A 331 -18.78 -15.37 15.00
N TYR A 332 -17.54 -14.87 14.92
CA TYR A 332 -17.24 -13.58 14.29
C TYR A 332 -17.53 -13.54 12.79
N MET A 333 -17.24 -14.62 12.05
CA MET A 333 -17.54 -14.68 10.61
C MET A 333 -19.04 -14.52 10.33
N GLU A 334 -19.88 -15.14 11.16
CA GLU A 334 -21.33 -15.01 11.06
C GLU A 334 -21.78 -13.60 11.47
N ALA A 335 -21.16 -13.03 12.51
CA ALA A 335 -21.41 -11.64 12.91
C ALA A 335 -21.07 -10.63 11.79
N PHE A 336 -19.95 -10.83 11.09
CA PHE A 336 -19.56 -10.01 9.94
C PHE A 336 -20.48 -10.21 8.74
N ALA A 337 -20.96 -11.44 8.51
CA ALA A 337 -21.90 -11.75 7.44
C ALA A 337 -23.29 -11.09 7.60
N LEU A 338 -23.59 -10.53 8.77
CA LEU A 338 -24.82 -9.75 8.99
C LEU A 338 -24.81 -8.38 8.31
N PHE A 339 -23.68 -7.96 7.74
CA PHE A 339 -23.50 -6.62 7.17
C PHE A 339 -23.47 -6.67 5.64
N GLU A 340 -24.24 -5.80 5.01
CA GLU A 340 -24.35 -5.65 3.56
C GLU A 340 -23.79 -4.29 3.12
N VAL A 341 -23.06 -4.28 2.00
CA VAL A 341 -22.37 -3.09 1.49
C VAL A 341 -23.14 -2.54 0.29
N HIS A 342 -23.53 -1.27 0.35
CA HIS A 342 -24.12 -0.52 -0.75
C HIS A 342 -23.20 0.64 -1.13
N GLU A 343 -22.85 0.75 -2.40
CA GLU A 343 -21.87 1.70 -2.89
C GLU A 343 -22.55 2.87 -3.62
N LEU A 344 -22.14 4.09 -3.28
CA LEU A 344 -22.53 5.30 -3.99
C LEU A 344 -21.29 6.06 -4.45
N VAL A 345 -21.16 6.26 -5.76
CA VAL A 345 -20.05 7.02 -6.34
C VAL A 345 -20.36 8.52 -6.29
N TYR A 346 -19.63 9.26 -5.48
CA TYR A 346 -19.77 10.71 -5.36
C TYR A 346 -18.87 11.41 -6.38
N ARG A 347 -19.48 12.09 -7.36
CA ARG A 347 -18.78 12.84 -8.41
C ARG A 347 -19.35 14.25 -8.52
N ARG A 348 -18.48 15.19 -8.87
CA ARG A 348 -18.88 16.55 -9.22
C ARG A 348 -19.77 16.50 -10.47
N TRP A 349 -20.95 17.08 -10.39
CA TRP A 349 -21.82 17.27 -11.55
C TRP A 349 -21.19 18.29 -12.51
N LEU A 350 -21.02 17.90 -13.78
CA LEU A 350 -20.44 18.74 -14.83
C LEU A 350 -21.54 19.09 -15.85
N PRO A 351 -22.00 20.35 -15.91
CA PRO A 351 -23.07 20.75 -16.82
C PRO A 351 -22.78 20.33 -18.27
N GLY A 352 -21.56 20.57 -18.77
CA GLY A 352 -21.20 20.30 -20.16
C GLY A 352 -21.16 18.82 -20.58
N LYS A 353 -21.14 17.86 -19.63
CA LYS A 353 -21.23 16.43 -19.93
C LYS A 353 -22.65 15.86 -19.77
N ASN A 354 -23.54 16.62 -19.14
CA ASN A 354 -24.90 16.20 -18.80
C ASN A 354 -25.96 17.10 -19.46
N ARG A 355 -25.60 17.77 -20.56
CA ARG A 355 -26.59 18.41 -21.44
C ARG A 355 -27.23 17.31 -22.27
N GLU A 356 -28.56 17.20 -22.21
CA GLU A 356 -29.35 16.40 -23.15
C GLU A 356 -29.28 16.98 -24.57
#